data_AF-A0A925IDM3-F1
#
_entry.id   AF-A0A925IDM3-F1
#
_cell.length_a   1.000
_cell.length_b   1.000
_cell.length_c   1.000
_cell.angle_alpha   90.00
_cell.angle_beta   90.00
_cell.angle_gamma   90.00
#
_symmetry.space_group_name_H-M   'P 1'
#
loop_
_entity.id
_entity.type
_entity.pdbx_description
1 polymer ?
#
loop_
_entity_poly.entity_id
_entity_poly.type
_entity_poly.pdbx_seq_one_letter_code
_entity_poly.pdbx_strand_id
1 'polypeptide(L)'
;MFLVFVMFIITFFFINYKWGIVAMPVLQFGMYSGRHYLKDPQTIYTLQINNKVLNPAQVSHVERDFIQHHLENFPAYKAGNEMVYKTMKKYLSFVGLARFVNYDNYNNTVTDAAFSNWFKPKLENIVHERILFLSASKQDFIWVGDKMLPVSTASKLSFLDIK
;
A
#
# COMPACT_ATOMS: atom_id res chain seq x y z
N MET A 1 35.43 -25.24 24.37
CA MET A 1 35.20 -24.51 23.11
C MET A 1 34.01 -25.07 22.33
N PHE A 2 33.95 -26.39 22.06
CA PHE A 2 32.82 -27.04 21.37
C PHE A 2 31.45 -26.83 22.03
N LEU A 3 31.33 -27.01 23.35
CA LEU A 3 30.08 -26.79 24.10
C LEU A 3 29.54 -25.36 24.01
N VAL A 4 30.45 -24.36 24.02
CA VAL A 4 30.07 -22.95 23.91
C VAL A 4 29.56 -22.63 22.51
N PHE A 5 30.17 -23.23 21.48
CA PHE A 5 29.72 -23.12 20.09
C PHE A 5 28.32 -23.73 19.88
N VAL A 6 28.06 -24.90 20.47
CA VAL A 6 26.73 -25.55 20.41
C VAL A 6 25.67 -24.70 21.13
N MET A 7 25.98 -24.17 22.32
CA MET A 7 25.09 -23.25 23.06
C MET A 7 24.79 -21.97 22.27
N PHE A 8 25.78 -21.42 21.58
CA PHE A 8 25.60 -20.25 20.71
C PHE A 8 24.63 -20.55 19.56
N ILE A 9 24.79 -21.69 18.88
CA ILE A 9 23.89 -22.12 17.80
C ILE A 9 22.46 -22.31 18.30
N ILE A 10 22.27 -23.00 19.42
CA ILE A 10 20.92 -23.21 20.00
C ILE A 10 20.27 -21.87 20.37
N THR A 11 21.04 -20.95 20.97
CA THR A 11 20.55 -19.62 21.33
C THR A 11 20.19 -18.80 20.09
N PHE A 12 21.02 -18.87 19.03
CA PHE A 12 20.75 -18.22 17.76
C PHE A 12 19.46 -18.75 17.12
N PHE A 13 19.26 -20.07 17.09
CA PHE A 13 18.01 -20.66 16.59
C PHE A 13 16.82 -20.27 17.44
N PHE A 14 16.93 -20.26 18.78
CA PHE A 14 15.84 -19.86 19.66
C PHE A 14 15.42 -18.40 19.45
N ILE A 15 16.38 -17.49 19.31
CA ILE A 15 16.12 -16.07 19.03
C ILE A 15 15.46 -15.92 17.66
N ASN A 16 16.02 -16.51 16.61
CA ASN A 16 15.50 -16.37 15.24
C ASN A 16 14.14 -17.07 15.07
N TYR A 17 13.93 -18.22 15.68
CA TYR A 17 12.63 -18.93 15.65
C TYR A 17 11.55 -18.11 16.36
N LYS A 18 11.87 -17.53 17.52
CA LYS A 18 10.96 -16.65 18.24
C LYS A 18 10.66 -15.37 17.44
N TRP A 19 11.68 -14.77 16.82
CA TRP A 19 11.49 -13.60 15.96
C TRP A 19 10.66 -13.93 14.71
N GLY A 20 10.90 -15.09 14.08
CA GLY A 20 10.11 -15.56 12.95
C GLY A 20 8.64 -15.78 13.30
N ILE A 21 8.36 -16.44 14.44
CA ILE A 21 6.97 -16.67 14.90
C ILE A 21 6.29 -15.38 15.36
N VAL A 22 7.02 -14.46 15.99
CA VAL A 22 6.45 -13.18 16.45
C VAL A 22 6.24 -12.21 15.29
N ALA A 23 7.09 -12.26 14.25
CA ALA A 23 6.97 -11.41 13.08
C ALA A 23 5.93 -11.94 12.06
N MET A 24 5.69 -13.25 11.99
CA MET A 24 4.76 -13.84 11.01
C MET A 24 3.33 -13.25 11.06
N PRO A 25 2.70 -13.07 12.24
CA PRO A 25 1.37 -12.46 12.33
C PRO A 25 1.35 -10.98 11.92
N VAL A 26 2.49 -10.29 12.06
CA VAL A 26 2.65 -8.86 11.69
C VAL A 26 2.93 -8.71 10.19
N LEU A 27 3.62 -9.68 9.59
CA LEU A 27 4.07 -9.68 8.20
C LEU A 27 3.18 -10.49 7.25
N GLN A 28 2.06 -11.06 7.71
CA GLN A 28 1.06 -11.66 6.81
C GLN A 28 0.27 -10.56 6.10
N PHE A 29 0.92 -9.90 5.13
CA PHE A 29 0.32 -8.92 4.21
C PHE A 29 -0.84 -9.49 3.37
N GLY A 30 -1.04 -10.82 3.37
CA GLY A 30 -2.15 -11.50 2.69
C GLY A 30 -3.27 -12.04 3.58
N MET A 31 -3.20 -11.90 4.91
CA MET A 31 -4.30 -12.38 5.79
C MET A 31 -5.50 -11.44 5.83
N TYR A 32 -5.33 -10.20 5.36
CA TYR A 32 -6.36 -9.16 5.38
C TYR A 32 -6.93 -8.84 4.00
N SER A 33 -6.48 -9.52 2.93
CA SER A 33 -7.12 -9.41 1.62
C SER A 33 -8.37 -10.30 1.57
N GLY A 34 -9.50 -9.71 1.21
CA GLY A 34 -10.76 -10.45 1.02
C GLY A 34 -10.68 -11.43 -0.16
N ARG A 35 -11.63 -12.35 -0.25
CA ARG A 35 -11.81 -13.15 -1.48
C ARG A 35 -12.25 -12.23 -2.60
N HIS A 36 -11.47 -12.14 -3.67
CA HIS A 36 -11.84 -11.40 -4.87
C HIS A 36 -12.63 -12.32 -5.83
N TYR A 37 -13.81 -11.88 -6.25
CA TYR A 37 -14.62 -12.52 -7.28
C TYR A 37 -14.54 -11.72 -8.58
N LEU A 38 -14.73 -12.40 -9.71
CA LEU A 38 -14.72 -11.77 -11.04
C LEU A 38 -15.80 -10.68 -11.21
N LYS A 39 -16.88 -10.78 -10.42
CA LYS A 39 -18.00 -9.82 -10.40
C LYS A 39 -17.77 -8.66 -9.42
N ASP A 40 -16.68 -8.68 -8.65
CA ASP A 40 -16.40 -7.59 -7.73
C ASP A 40 -16.01 -6.34 -8.50
N PRO A 41 -16.44 -5.15 -8.03
CA PRO A 41 -15.99 -3.89 -8.61
C PRO A 41 -14.46 -3.81 -8.64
N GLN A 42 -13.92 -3.49 -9.81
CA GLN A 42 -12.51 -3.24 -10.04
C GLN A 42 -12.30 -1.73 -10.14
N THR A 43 -11.46 -1.19 -9.27
CA THR A 43 -11.07 0.22 -9.31
C THR A 43 -10.05 0.44 -10.41
N ILE A 44 -10.37 1.30 -11.38
CA ILE A 44 -9.44 1.72 -12.43
C ILE A 44 -8.97 3.14 -12.13
N TYR A 45 -7.65 3.32 -12.13
CA TYR A 45 -7.00 4.62 -11.98
C TYR A 45 -6.64 5.20 -13.35
N THR A 46 -7.09 6.41 -13.61
CA THR A 46 -6.75 7.17 -14.82
C THR A 46 -5.83 8.32 -14.45
N LEU A 47 -4.66 8.36 -15.07
CA LEU A 47 -3.72 9.48 -14.94
C LEU A 47 -3.84 10.38 -16.16
N GLN A 48 -3.98 11.68 -15.92
CA GLN A 48 -3.88 12.72 -16.94
C GLN A 48 -2.61 13.53 -16.70
N ILE A 49 -1.66 13.41 -17.63
CA ILE A 49 -0.35 14.04 -17.60
C ILE A 49 -0.27 15.01 -18.77
N ASN A 50 0.06 16.28 -18.49
CA ASN A 50 0.19 17.31 -19.53
C ASN A 50 -1.04 17.36 -20.48
N ASN A 51 -2.24 17.27 -19.90
CA ASN A 51 -3.55 17.19 -20.56
C ASN A 51 -3.82 15.92 -21.40
N LYS A 52 -2.94 14.94 -21.40
CA LYS A 52 -3.12 13.65 -22.09
C LYS A 52 -3.39 12.54 -21.08
N VAL A 53 -4.28 11.62 -21.41
CA VAL A 53 -4.48 10.42 -20.59
C VAL A 53 -3.30 9.47 -20.83
N LEU A 54 -2.68 9.01 -19.74
CA LEU A 54 -1.63 8.00 -19.80
C LEU A 54 -2.21 6.71 -20.34
N ASN A 55 -1.72 6.25 -21.50
CA ASN A 55 -2.09 4.97 -22.04
C ASN A 55 -1.33 3.87 -21.29
N PRO A 56 -2.00 2.99 -20.53
CA PRO A 56 -1.32 1.94 -19.78
C PRO A 56 -0.49 1.07 -20.71
N ALA A 57 -0.95 0.80 -21.94
CA ALA A 57 -0.28 -0.06 -22.91
C ALA A 57 1.18 0.34 -23.21
N GLN A 58 1.53 1.62 -23.01
CA GLN A 58 2.86 2.16 -23.29
C GLN A 58 3.84 2.01 -22.12
N VAL A 59 3.35 1.58 -20.96
CA VAL A 59 4.12 1.44 -19.72
C VAL A 59 4.37 -0.04 -19.43
N SER A 60 5.52 -0.39 -18.86
CA SER A 60 5.82 -1.79 -18.50
C SER A 60 4.90 -2.29 -17.37
N HIS A 61 4.75 -3.61 -17.23
CA HIS A 61 3.93 -4.19 -16.15
C HIS A 61 4.39 -3.74 -14.76
N VAL A 62 5.71 -3.70 -14.52
CA VAL A 62 6.29 -3.29 -13.24
C VAL A 62 5.94 -1.83 -12.91
N GLU A 63 6.01 -0.95 -13.90
CA GLU A 63 5.70 0.46 -13.72
C GLU A 63 4.19 0.71 -13.55
N ARG A 64 3.35 -0.06 -14.25
CA ARG A 64 1.90 -0.04 -14.03
C ARG A 64 1.55 -0.45 -12.61
N ASP A 65 2.13 -1.55 -12.13
CA ASP A 65 1.92 -2.04 -10.77
C ASP A 65 2.42 -1.02 -9.75
N PHE A 66 3.57 -0.39 -9.99
CA PHE A 66 4.07 0.71 -9.16
C PHE A 66 3.06 1.85 -9.07
N ILE A 67 2.52 2.31 -10.21
CA ILE A 67 1.53 3.39 -10.26
C ILE A 67 0.28 2.98 -9.49
N GLN A 68 -0.32 1.83 -9.83
CA GLN A 68 -1.56 1.37 -9.23
C GLN A 68 -1.40 1.19 -7.71
N HIS A 69 -0.34 0.52 -7.27
CA HIS A 69 -0.08 0.25 -5.87
C HIS A 69 -0.04 1.53 -5.03
N HIS A 70 0.67 2.57 -5.50
CA HIS A 70 0.81 3.80 -4.72
C HIS A 70 -0.45 4.67 -4.75
N LEU A 71 -1.18 4.70 -5.87
CA LEU A 71 -2.47 5.42 -5.96
C LEU A 71 -3.54 4.78 -5.07
N GLU A 72 -3.54 3.46 -4.98
CA GLU A 72 -4.49 2.70 -4.17
C GLU A 72 -4.16 2.77 -2.68
N ASN A 73 -2.90 2.55 -2.32
CA ASN A 73 -2.52 2.38 -0.93
C ASN A 73 -2.25 3.69 -0.21
N PHE A 74 -1.89 4.79 -0.89
CA PHE A 74 -1.62 6.05 -0.19
C PHE A 74 -2.83 6.55 0.64
N PRO A 75 -4.08 6.58 0.10
CA PRO A 75 -5.27 6.88 0.91
C PRO A 75 -5.48 5.92 2.08
N ALA A 76 -5.24 4.62 1.86
CA ALA A 76 -5.40 3.60 2.90
C ALA A 76 -4.36 3.78 4.02
N TYR A 77 -3.12 4.13 3.67
CA TYR A 77 -2.06 4.42 4.65
C TYR A 77 -2.32 5.71 5.41
N LYS A 78 -2.92 6.73 4.77
CA LYS A 78 -3.28 8.01 5.41
C LYS A 78 -4.36 7.85 6.49
N ALA A 79 -5.25 6.87 6.35
CA ALA A 79 -6.34 6.64 7.31
C ALA A 79 -5.88 6.11 8.69
N GLY A 80 -4.58 5.82 8.85
CA GLY A 80 -4.05 5.16 10.05
C GLY A 80 -4.41 3.68 10.06
N ASN A 81 -3.49 2.83 10.54
CA ASN A 81 -3.74 1.39 10.53
C ASN A 81 -4.44 0.95 11.83
N GLU A 82 -5.73 1.27 11.93
CA GLU A 82 -6.56 0.95 13.09
C GLU A 82 -6.55 -0.57 13.39
N MET A 83 -6.52 -1.40 12.34
CA MET A 83 -6.49 -2.85 12.48
C MET A 83 -5.17 -3.33 13.10
N VAL A 84 -4.03 -2.77 12.67
CA VAL A 84 -2.72 -3.04 13.30
C VAL A 84 -2.71 -2.53 14.74
N TYR A 85 -3.20 -1.32 15.02
CA TYR A 85 -3.29 -0.81 16.39
C TYR A 85 -4.12 -1.74 17.29
N LYS A 86 -5.34 -2.10 16.87
CA LYS A 86 -6.24 -3.00 17.62
C LYS A 86 -5.58 -4.36 17.86
N THR A 87 -4.92 -4.90 16.86
CA THR A 87 -4.24 -6.21 16.94
C THR A 87 -3.04 -6.14 17.90
N MET A 88 -2.16 -5.16 17.74
CA MET A 88 -0.98 -4.97 18.60
C MET A 88 -1.39 -4.69 20.04
N LYS A 89 -2.39 -3.84 20.26
CA LYS A 89 -2.94 -3.58 21.59
C LYS A 89 -3.48 -4.84 22.25
N LYS A 90 -4.16 -5.72 21.51
CA LYS A 90 -4.69 -6.99 22.05
C LYS A 90 -3.56 -7.90 22.53
N TYR A 91 -2.53 -8.11 21.73
CA TYR A 91 -1.39 -8.97 22.11
C TYR A 91 -0.53 -8.35 23.22
N LEU A 92 -0.29 -7.04 23.18
CA LEU A 92 0.51 -6.35 24.19
C LEU A 92 -0.25 -6.18 25.51
N SER A 93 -1.59 -6.13 25.50
CA SER A 93 -2.42 -6.18 26.71
C SER A 93 -2.20 -7.48 27.49
N PHE A 94 -2.09 -8.61 26.81
CA PHE A 94 -1.88 -9.92 27.44
C PHE A 94 -0.59 -9.98 28.27
N VAL A 95 0.45 -9.26 27.85
CA VAL A 95 1.76 -9.20 28.54
C VAL A 95 1.94 -7.93 29.39
N GLY A 96 0.89 -7.14 29.61
CA GLY A 96 0.94 -5.92 30.44
C GLY A 96 1.69 -4.73 29.80
N LEU A 97 1.94 -4.75 28.50
CA LEU A 97 2.68 -3.72 27.76
C LEU A 97 1.78 -2.76 26.96
N ALA A 98 0.46 -2.87 27.07
CA ALA A 98 -0.49 -2.04 26.31
C ALA A 98 -0.30 -0.52 26.49
N ARG A 99 0.22 -0.08 27.64
CA ARG A 99 0.50 1.34 27.93
C ARG A 99 1.55 1.98 27.01
N PHE A 100 2.36 1.16 26.33
CA PHE A 100 3.38 1.64 25.39
C PHE A 100 2.84 1.72 23.94
N VAL A 101 1.58 1.38 23.71
CA VAL A 101 0.93 1.40 22.39
C VAL A 101 0.15 2.70 22.22
N ASN A 102 0.77 3.72 21.61
CA ASN A 102 0.07 4.94 21.21
C ASN A 102 -0.48 4.79 19.78
N TYR A 103 -1.76 5.11 19.58
CA TYR A 103 -2.41 5.16 18.27
C TYR A 103 -1.69 6.10 17.30
N ASP A 104 -1.15 7.22 17.80
CA ASP A 104 -0.46 8.21 16.96
C ASP A 104 0.75 7.63 16.21
N ASN A 105 1.39 6.59 16.76
CA ASN A 105 2.50 5.89 16.12
C ASN A 105 2.05 5.01 14.93
N TYR A 106 0.75 4.79 14.78
CA TYR A 106 0.14 4.01 13.69
C TYR A 106 -0.56 4.90 12.65
N ASN A 107 -0.50 6.22 12.84
CA ASN A 107 -0.94 7.19 11.86
C ASN A 107 0.21 7.52 10.90
N ASN A 108 -0.09 7.56 9.61
CA ASN A 108 0.87 8.04 8.63
C ASN A 108 0.88 9.56 8.62
N THR A 109 2.05 10.17 8.85
CA THR A 109 2.24 11.63 8.84
C THR A 109 2.57 12.19 7.45
N VAL A 110 2.70 11.33 6.44
CA VAL A 110 2.96 11.77 5.06
C VAL A 110 1.78 12.58 4.54
N THR A 111 2.03 13.85 4.25
CA THR A 111 1.05 14.78 3.69
C THR A 111 0.84 14.52 2.19
N ASP A 112 -0.29 14.98 1.67
CA ASP A 112 -0.61 14.90 0.23
C ASP A 112 0.48 15.58 -0.63
N ALA A 113 1.01 16.71 -0.15
CA ALA A 113 2.11 17.42 -0.81
C ALA A 113 3.41 16.62 -0.81
N ALA A 114 3.76 15.97 0.31
CA ALA A 114 4.95 15.14 0.40
C ALA A 114 4.86 13.94 -0.55
N PHE A 115 3.69 13.30 -0.62
CA PHE A 115 3.42 12.22 -1.56
C PHE A 115 3.51 12.69 -3.02
N SER A 116 2.82 13.77 -3.38
CA SER A 116 2.87 14.34 -4.73
C SER A 116 4.29 14.69 -5.18
N ASN A 117 5.08 15.33 -4.31
CA ASN A 117 6.47 15.69 -4.60
C ASN A 117 7.39 14.48 -4.76
N TRP A 118 7.11 13.38 -4.07
CA TRP A 118 7.84 12.12 -4.22
C TRP A 118 7.39 11.33 -5.45
N PHE A 119 6.09 11.31 -5.74
CA PHE A 119 5.49 10.51 -6.81
C PHE A 119 5.75 11.11 -8.20
N LYS A 120 5.68 12.44 -8.33
CA LYS A 120 5.91 13.16 -9.59
C LYS A 120 7.23 12.79 -10.28
N PRO A 121 8.42 12.87 -9.65
CA PRO A 121 9.67 12.55 -10.33
C PRO A 121 9.75 11.06 -10.70
N LYS A 122 9.10 10.16 -9.95
CA LYS A 122 8.99 8.75 -10.35
C LYS A 122 8.16 8.60 -11.61
N LEU A 123 7.04 9.30 -11.68
CA LEU A 123 6.17 9.30 -12.85
C LEU A 123 6.89 9.92 -14.07
N GLU A 124 7.62 11.02 -13.91
CA GLU A 124 8.46 11.63 -14.96
C GLU A 124 9.47 10.63 -15.55
N ASN A 125 10.06 9.78 -14.71
CA ASN A 125 10.96 8.73 -15.16
C ASN A 125 10.25 7.61 -15.95
N ILE A 126 9.00 7.29 -15.60
CA ILE A 126 8.19 6.27 -16.29
C ILE A 126 7.72 6.78 -17.66
N VAL A 127 7.29 8.05 -17.73
CA VAL A 127 6.76 8.62 -18.99
C VAL A 127 7.83 9.26 -19.87
N HIS A 128 9.06 9.38 -19.36
CA HIS A 128 10.20 10.03 -20.04
C HIS A 128 9.91 11.47 -20.50
N GLU A 129 9.05 12.17 -19.78
CA GLU A 129 8.72 13.58 -20.03
C GLU A 129 8.58 14.34 -18.73
N ARG A 130 8.81 15.65 -18.79
CA ARG A 130 8.59 16.54 -17.65
C ARG A 130 7.08 16.73 -17.43
N ILE A 131 6.65 16.60 -16.18
CA ILE A 131 5.24 16.73 -15.82
C ILE A 131 4.98 18.15 -15.35
N LEU A 132 4.20 18.91 -16.11
CA LEU A 132 3.73 20.24 -15.72
C LEU A 132 2.37 20.13 -15.04
N PHE A 133 1.47 19.38 -15.67
CA PHE A 133 0.12 19.14 -15.16
C PHE A 133 -0.04 17.66 -14.82
N LEU A 134 -0.54 17.37 -13.63
CA LEU A 134 -0.84 16.01 -13.17
C LEU A 134 -2.19 15.98 -12.48
N SER A 135 -3.08 15.13 -12.98
CA SER A 135 -4.28 14.78 -12.23
C SER A 135 -4.55 13.29 -12.31
N ALA A 136 -5.13 12.75 -11.25
CA ALA A 136 -5.53 11.36 -11.19
C ALA A 136 -7.02 11.26 -10.86
N SER A 137 -7.69 10.28 -11.43
CA SER A 137 -9.07 9.92 -11.09
C SER A 137 -9.19 8.42 -10.89
N LYS A 138 -10.18 8.01 -10.10
CA LYS A 138 -10.57 6.61 -9.93
C LYS A 138 -12.02 6.41 -10.30
N GLN A 139 -12.33 5.25 -10.86
CA GLN A 139 -13.68 4.83 -11.20
C GLN A 139 -13.79 3.32 -11.08
N ASP A 140 -14.92 2.84 -10.59
CA ASP A 140 -15.15 1.41 -10.38
C ASP A 140 -15.90 0.83 -11.58
N PHE A 141 -15.48 -0.37 -11.98
CA PHE A 141 -16.02 -1.10 -13.11
C PHE A 141 -16.37 -2.53 -12.72
N ILE A 142 -17.38 -3.11 -13.35
CA ILE A 142 -17.70 -4.54 -13.21
C ILE A 142 -17.64 -5.22 -14.57
N TRP A 143 -17.27 -6.50 -14.57
CA TRP A 143 -17.36 -7.34 -15.75
C TRP A 143 -18.82 -7.75 -16.02
N VAL A 144 -19.35 -7.35 -17.18
CA VAL A 144 -20.68 -7.76 -17.67
C VAL A 144 -20.50 -8.38 -19.06
N GLY A 145 -20.57 -9.71 -19.11
CA GLY A 145 -20.21 -10.46 -20.32
C GLY A 145 -18.74 -10.22 -20.67
N ASP A 146 -18.48 -9.79 -21.90
CA ASP A 146 -17.12 -9.57 -22.43
C ASP A 146 -16.64 -8.11 -22.29
N LYS A 147 -17.34 -7.28 -21.51
CA LYS A 147 -17.04 -5.85 -21.37
C LYS A 147 -17.00 -5.40 -19.91
N MET A 148 -16.14 -4.42 -19.65
CA MET A 148 -16.12 -3.67 -18.39
C MET A 148 -17.07 -2.48 -18.49
N LEU A 149 -18.02 -2.40 -17.56
CA LEU A 149 -18.97 -1.29 -17.48
C LEU A 149 -18.76 -0.47 -16.20
N PRO A 150 -18.80 0.87 -16.27
CA PRO A 150 -18.65 1.70 -15.09
C PRO A 150 -19.87 1.55 -14.17
N VAL A 151 -19.62 1.46 -12.87
CA VAL A 151 -20.67 1.42 -11.83
C VAL A 151 -20.63 2.62 -10.89
N SER A 152 -19.56 3.40 -10.93
CA SER A 152 -19.44 4.66 -10.22
C SER A 152 -19.05 5.81 -11.15
N THR A 153 -19.27 7.04 -10.71
CA THR A 153 -18.80 8.24 -11.40
C THR A 153 -17.31 8.42 -11.13
N ALA A 154 -16.54 8.85 -12.14
CA ALA A 154 -15.13 9.14 -11.96
C ALA A 154 -14.92 10.19 -10.87
N SER A 155 -14.07 9.88 -9.89
CA SER A 155 -13.75 10.74 -8.75
C SER A 155 -12.28 11.15 -8.81
N LYS A 156 -12.02 12.46 -8.70
CA LYS A 156 -10.65 12.99 -8.72
C LYS A 156 -9.94 12.67 -7.42
N LEU A 157 -8.67 12.25 -7.51
CA LEU A 157 -7.81 12.05 -6.35
C LEU A 157 -7.22 13.40 -5.93
N SER A 158 -7.72 13.96 -4.83
CA SER A 158 -7.33 15.30 -4.36
C SER A 158 -5.84 15.43 -4.00
N PHE A 159 -5.19 14.31 -3.66
CA PHE A 159 -3.78 14.27 -3.28
C PHE A 159 -2.81 14.27 -4.47
N LEU A 160 -3.32 14.23 -5.71
CA LEU A 160 -2.58 14.33 -6.96
C LEU A 160 -3.28 15.32 -7.89
N ASP A 161 -3.11 16.60 -7.59
CA ASP A 161 -3.57 17.72 -8.42
C ASP A 161 -2.47 18.77 -8.52
N ILE A 162 -1.60 18.61 -9.52
CA ILE A 162 -0.50 19.54 -9.81
C ILE A 162 -0.94 20.40 -10.99
N LYS A 163 -1.03 21.70 -10.74
CA LYS A 163 -1.36 22.75 -11.71
C LYS A 163 -0.13 23.53 -12.14
#